data_AF-A0A7R8VR61-F1
#
_entry.id   AF-A0A7R8VR61-F1
#
_cell.length_a   1.000
_cell.length_b   1.000
_cell.length_c   1.000
_cell.angle_alpha   90.00
_cell.angle_beta   90.00
_cell.angle_gamma   90.00
#
_symmetry.space_group_name_H-M   'P 1'
#
loop_
_entity.id
_entity.type
_entity.pdbx_description
1 polymer ?
#
loop_
_entity_poly.entity_id
_entity_poly.type
_entity_poly.pdbx_seq_one_letter_code
_entity_poly.pdbx_strand_id
1 'polypeptide(L)'
;MATGRVHGVQRVLAKLDSSLKAGNYYEAHQMYRTLYFRYLAQKKYTDLLDLLFDGAIVLLQHNQQASGADLAILLVDVLSKSGAVVSDEYVLEKLPKHHFLYSTDGFGCASLLVEIHKMRGYAAEVDLFIAQAVLQYLCLQNMSTAQAAFHCYTSQHPNIKRGPPYILPLLNFIWFLLKAVESGKLNTFKVLCEQYQPSIKRDPSYPDYLNKIGHIFFGIPLPRAQPQGL
;
A
#
# COMPACT_ATOMS: atom_id res chain seq x y z
N MET A 1 -12.80 36.70 14.93
CA MET A 1 -11.55 36.60 14.13
C MET A 1 -11.25 35.18 13.59
N ALA A 2 -12.13 34.18 13.72
CA ALA A 2 -11.86 32.81 13.26
C ALA A 2 -12.24 32.52 11.78
N THR A 3 -13.11 33.34 11.18
CA THR A 3 -13.71 33.09 9.86
C THR A 3 -12.75 33.34 8.68
N GLY A 4 -11.79 34.27 8.79
CA GLY A 4 -10.84 34.60 7.71
C GLY A 4 -9.77 33.54 7.44
N ARG A 5 -9.42 32.69 8.42
CA ARG A 5 -8.38 31.65 8.27
C ARG A 5 -8.86 30.42 7.50
N VAL A 6 -10.13 30.06 7.64
CA VAL A 6 -10.73 28.89 6.97
C VAL A 6 -10.78 29.09 5.45
N HIS A 7 -11.18 30.29 5.00
CA HIS A 7 -11.21 30.64 3.58
C HIS A 7 -9.82 30.63 2.91
N GLY A 8 -8.76 30.95 3.66
CA GLY A 8 -7.40 30.97 3.14
C GLY A 8 -6.87 29.59 2.79
N VAL A 9 -7.13 28.58 3.62
CA VAL A 9 -6.72 27.17 3.37
C VAL A 9 -7.42 26.63 2.14
N GLN A 10 -8.74 26.80 2.07
CA GLN A 10 -9.56 26.24 1.00
C GLN A 10 -9.16 26.78 -0.39
N ARG A 11 -8.77 28.06 -0.45
CA ARG A 11 -8.22 28.67 -1.67
C ARG A 11 -6.90 28.02 -2.11
N VAL A 12 -6.02 27.68 -1.17
CA VAL A 12 -4.74 27.04 -1.50
C VAL A 12 -4.93 25.58 -1.91
N LEU A 13 -5.87 24.85 -1.29
CA LEU A 13 -6.25 23.51 -1.74
C LEU A 13 -6.80 23.51 -3.16
N ALA A 14 -7.67 24.46 -3.51
CA ALA A 14 -8.20 24.58 -4.87
C ALA A 14 -7.09 24.90 -5.90
N LYS A 15 -6.12 25.77 -5.53
CA LYS A 15 -4.96 26.05 -6.39
C LYS A 15 -4.05 24.83 -6.53
N LEU A 16 -3.82 24.09 -5.45
CA LEU A 16 -3.05 22.85 -5.47
C LEU A 16 -3.65 21.83 -6.44
N ASP A 17 -4.96 21.55 -6.33
CA ASP A 17 -5.67 20.62 -7.22
C ASP A 17 -5.57 21.06 -8.69
N SER A 18 -5.73 22.35 -8.95
CA SER A 18 -5.57 22.92 -10.29
C SER A 18 -4.14 22.74 -10.84
N SER A 19 -3.12 22.98 -10.00
CA SER A 19 -1.72 22.80 -10.39
C SER A 19 -1.37 21.34 -10.70
N LEU A 20 -1.89 20.39 -9.90
CA LEU A 20 -1.69 18.96 -10.15
C LEU A 20 -2.32 18.52 -11.48
N LYS A 21 -3.56 18.93 -11.75
CA LYS A 21 -4.25 18.64 -13.01
C LYS A 21 -3.56 19.24 -14.24
N ALA A 22 -2.92 20.39 -14.06
CA ALA A 22 -2.17 21.07 -15.12
C ALA A 22 -0.73 20.54 -15.28
N GLY A 23 -0.28 19.57 -14.47
CA GLY A 23 1.10 19.08 -14.49
C GLY A 23 2.13 20.07 -13.94
N ASN A 24 1.69 21.13 -13.27
CA ASN A 24 2.53 22.17 -12.68
C ASN A 24 3.06 21.72 -11.30
N TYR A 25 3.86 20.65 -11.28
CA TYR A 25 4.25 19.97 -10.06
C TYR A 25 5.12 20.80 -9.12
N TYR A 26 5.97 21.67 -9.65
CA TYR A 26 6.75 22.60 -8.84
C TYR A 26 5.85 23.57 -8.06
N GLU A 27 4.84 24.13 -8.75
CA GLU A 27 3.85 25.02 -8.13
C GLU A 27 3.03 24.26 -7.08
N ALA A 28 2.61 23.03 -7.39
CA ALA A 28 1.91 22.14 -6.46
C ALA A 28 2.76 21.86 -5.20
N HIS A 29 4.05 21.59 -5.37
CA HIS A 29 4.99 21.40 -4.25
C HIS A 29 5.06 22.62 -3.33
N GLN A 30 5.11 23.84 -3.88
CA GLN A 30 5.08 25.06 -3.07
C GLN A 30 3.75 25.24 -2.33
N MET A 31 2.62 24.83 -2.93
CA MET A 31 1.32 24.86 -2.26
C MET A 31 1.27 23.85 -1.10
N TYR A 32 1.81 22.63 -1.27
CA TYR A 32 1.96 21.66 -0.18
C TYR A 32 2.75 22.22 1.00
N ARG A 33 3.92 22.83 0.73
CA ARG A 33 4.74 23.49 1.77
C ARG A 33 3.99 24.61 2.49
N THR A 34 3.20 25.38 1.75
CA THR A 34 2.35 26.43 2.34
C THR A 34 1.28 25.85 3.26
N LEU A 35 0.62 24.77 2.84
CA LEU A 35 -0.40 24.08 3.63
C LEU A 35 0.21 23.42 4.88
N TYR A 36 1.43 22.90 4.78
CA TYR A 36 2.18 22.36 5.91
C TYR A 36 2.26 23.35 7.07
N PHE A 37 2.79 24.56 6.85
CA PHE A 37 2.90 25.54 7.93
C PHE A 37 1.53 25.95 8.50
N ARG A 38 0.50 26.03 7.65
CA ARG A 38 -0.85 26.42 8.08
C ARG A 38 -1.53 25.37 8.93
N TYR A 39 -1.46 24.10 8.54
CA TYR A 39 -2.05 23.01 9.31
C TYR A 39 -1.26 22.70 10.57
N LEU A 40 0.08 22.81 10.52
CA LEU A 40 0.93 22.69 11.70
C LEU A 40 0.60 23.75 12.75
N ALA A 41 0.43 25.02 12.34
CA ALA A 41 0.02 26.10 13.24
C ALA A 41 -1.38 25.89 13.84
N GLN A 42 -2.24 25.12 13.16
CA GLN A 42 -3.58 24.75 13.64
C GLN A 42 -3.58 23.43 14.43
N LYS A 43 -2.44 22.75 14.58
CA LYS A 43 -2.31 21.41 15.15
C LYS A 43 -3.22 20.36 14.47
N LYS A 44 -3.54 20.56 13.19
CA LYS A 44 -4.30 19.61 12.37
C LYS A 44 -3.37 18.53 11.82
N TYR A 45 -2.82 17.73 12.71
CA TYR A 45 -1.77 16.77 12.36
C TYR A 45 -2.29 15.67 11.42
N THR A 46 -3.47 15.09 11.70
CA THR A 46 -4.06 14.04 10.86
C THR A 46 -4.30 14.50 9.42
N ASP A 47 -5.02 15.61 9.24
CA ASP A 47 -5.30 16.18 7.91
C ASP A 47 -4.00 16.53 7.15
N LEU A 48 -2.98 16.99 7.87
CA LEU A 48 -1.69 17.35 7.29
C LEU A 48 -0.89 16.14 6.86
N LEU A 49 -0.90 15.09 7.69
CA LEU A 49 -0.25 13.83 7.37
C LEU A 49 -0.84 13.26 6.09
N ASP A 50 -2.18 13.17 5.98
CA ASP A 50 -2.89 12.72 4.77
C ASP A 50 -2.45 13.51 3.54
N LEU A 51 -2.52 14.85 3.64
CA LEU A 51 -2.17 15.74 2.55
C LEU A 51 -0.72 15.58 2.06
N LEU A 52 0.24 15.49 2.98
CA LEU A 52 1.66 15.36 2.62
C LEU A 52 1.99 14.00 2.03
N PHE A 53 1.36 12.96 2.56
CA PHE A 53 1.57 11.60 2.08
C PHE A 53 1.05 11.42 0.66
N ASP A 54 -0.22 11.79 0.41
CA ASP A 54 -0.81 11.73 -0.93
C ASP A 54 -0.02 12.60 -1.92
N GLY A 55 0.41 13.79 -1.46
CA GLY A 55 1.26 14.68 -2.25
C GLY A 55 2.61 14.08 -2.62
N ALA A 56 3.29 13.44 -1.68
CA ALA A 56 4.58 12.79 -1.93
C ALA A 56 4.44 11.67 -2.98
N ILE A 57 3.41 10.83 -2.87
CA ILE A 57 3.14 9.76 -3.84
C ILE A 57 2.88 10.32 -5.24
N VAL A 58 1.99 11.30 -5.36
CA VAL A 58 1.66 11.92 -6.66
C VAL A 58 2.90 12.52 -7.32
N LEU A 59 3.77 13.19 -6.56
CA LEU A 59 4.99 13.78 -7.10
C LEU A 59 6.02 12.73 -7.53
N LEU A 60 6.19 11.66 -6.73
CA LEU A 60 7.09 10.56 -7.08
C LEU A 60 6.64 9.83 -8.35
N GLN A 61 5.33 9.59 -8.51
CA GLN A 61 4.75 8.95 -9.70
C GLN A 61 4.99 9.76 -10.99
N HIS A 62 5.15 11.08 -10.88
CA HIS A 62 5.43 11.97 -12.00
C HIS A 62 6.90 12.39 -12.10
N ASN A 63 7.81 11.53 -11.60
CA ASN A 63 9.27 11.71 -11.62
C ASN A 63 9.78 12.98 -10.90
N GLN A 64 9.00 13.59 -10.01
CA GLN A 64 9.43 14.74 -9.22
C GLN A 64 10.09 14.28 -7.91
N GLN A 65 11.22 13.57 -8.05
CA GLN A 65 11.88 12.89 -6.94
C GLN A 65 12.26 13.83 -5.79
N ALA A 66 12.87 14.98 -6.11
CA ALA A 66 13.29 15.94 -5.10
C ALA A 66 12.11 16.54 -4.33
N SER A 67 11.03 16.91 -5.02
CA SER A 67 9.82 17.45 -4.39
C SER A 67 9.07 16.40 -3.58
N GLY A 68 8.95 15.17 -4.10
CA GLY A 68 8.36 14.05 -3.36
C GLY A 68 9.13 13.70 -2.10
N ALA A 69 10.47 13.69 -2.17
CA ALA A 69 11.34 13.47 -1.00
C ALA A 69 11.23 14.60 0.03
N ASP A 70 11.17 15.87 -0.39
CA ASP A 70 10.95 17.00 0.52
C ASP A 70 9.61 16.85 1.26
N LEU A 71 8.53 16.46 0.58
CA LEU A 71 7.25 16.22 1.24
C LEU A 71 7.30 15.03 2.21
N ALA A 72 8.04 13.97 1.88
CA ALA A 72 8.26 12.85 2.80
C ALA A 72 9.05 13.28 4.07
N ILE A 73 10.04 14.17 3.93
CA ILE A 73 10.77 14.74 5.08
C ILE A 73 9.81 15.56 5.95
N LEU A 74 8.96 16.39 5.34
CA LEU A 74 7.95 17.16 6.09
C LEU A 74 6.97 16.23 6.81
N LEU A 75 6.58 15.11 6.20
CA LEU A 75 5.73 14.11 6.83
C LEU A 75 6.37 13.54 8.11
N VAL A 76 7.66 13.18 8.07
CA VAL A 76 8.42 12.71 9.23
C VAL A 76 8.53 13.77 10.34
N ASP A 77 8.72 15.03 9.95
CA ASP A 77 8.71 16.15 10.89
C ASP A 77 7.34 16.31 11.59
N VAL A 78 6.23 16.17 10.86
CA VAL A 78 4.88 16.22 11.45
C VAL A 78 4.67 15.07 12.42
N LEU A 79 5.11 13.86 12.08
CA LEU A 79 5.03 12.69 12.98
C LEU A 79 5.81 12.91 14.28
N SER A 80 6.97 13.54 14.18
CA SER A 80 7.79 13.88 15.36
C SER A 80 7.12 14.95 16.23
N LYS A 81 6.47 15.96 15.61
CA LYS A 81 5.82 17.09 16.30
C LYS A 81 4.43 16.79 16.84
N SER A 82 3.71 15.85 16.25
CA SER A 82 2.37 15.47 16.71
C SER A 82 2.41 14.76 18.07
N GLY A 83 3.59 14.30 18.50
CA GLY A 83 3.73 13.44 19.68
C GLY A 83 3.08 12.08 19.48
N ALA A 84 2.73 11.74 18.22
CA ALA A 84 2.29 10.42 17.83
C ALA A 84 3.42 9.46 18.19
N VAL A 85 3.21 8.65 19.21
CA VAL A 85 4.01 7.43 19.38
C VAL A 85 3.87 6.70 18.05
N VAL A 86 4.99 6.23 17.48
CA VAL A 86 5.12 5.56 16.16
C VAL A 86 4.09 4.43 15.94
N SER A 87 3.36 4.08 16.98
CA SER A 87 2.14 3.29 17.01
C SER A 87 0.89 3.91 16.39
N ASP A 88 0.81 5.16 15.95
CA ASP A 88 -0.45 5.70 15.38
C ASP A 88 -0.82 5.01 14.06
N GLU A 89 -2.11 4.66 13.95
CA GLU A 89 -2.81 3.99 12.83
C GLU A 89 -2.44 4.56 11.46
N TYR A 90 -2.11 5.85 11.41
CA TYR A 90 -1.65 6.56 10.22
C TYR A 90 -0.34 6.01 9.63
N VAL A 91 0.69 5.79 10.46
CA VAL A 91 2.02 5.35 10.03
C VAL A 91 2.05 3.86 9.72
N LEU A 92 1.23 3.07 10.43
CA LEU A 92 1.19 1.61 10.30
C LEU A 92 0.12 1.10 9.32
N GLU A 93 -0.94 1.86 9.03
CA GLU A 93 -1.96 1.42 8.06
C GLU A 93 -1.88 2.12 6.70
N LYS A 94 -1.70 3.45 6.66
CA LYS A 94 -1.74 4.20 5.38
C LYS A 94 -0.39 4.26 4.68
N LEU A 95 0.67 4.60 5.42
CA LEU A 95 2.02 4.72 4.87
C LEU A 95 2.50 3.41 4.18
N PRO A 96 2.32 2.23 4.79
CA PRO A 96 2.85 0.97 4.25
C PRO A 96 2.08 0.52 3.01
N LYS A 97 0.75 0.67 3.04
CA LYS A 97 -0.14 0.21 1.97
C LYS A 97 0.04 0.98 0.67
N HIS A 98 0.46 2.25 0.70
CA HIS A 98 0.64 3.04 -0.52
C HIS A 98 2.11 3.30 -0.86
N HIS A 99 3.00 3.54 0.10
CA HIS A 99 4.42 3.79 -0.23
C HIS A 99 5.12 2.53 -0.74
N PHE A 100 4.91 1.38 -0.07
CA PHE A 100 5.57 0.14 -0.48
C PHE A 100 4.89 -0.51 -1.67
N LEU A 101 3.56 -0.44 -1.77
CA LEU A 101 2.86 -1.07 -2.89
C LEU A 101 3.34 -0.55 -4.27
N TYR A 102 3.73 0.72 -4.36
CA TYR A 102 4.32 1.31 -5.57
C TYR A 102 5.84 1.39 -5.56
N SER A 103 6.50 0.93 -4.48
CA SER A 103 7.96 0.85 -4.45
C SER A 103 8.45 -0.45 -5.08
N THR A 104 9.77 -0.49 -5.37
CA THR A 104 10.46 -1.70 -5.77
C THR A 104 11.17 -2.39 -4.59
N ASP A 105 10.96 -1.92 -3.36
CA ASP A 105 11.67 -2.38 -2.15
C ASP A 105 10.90 -3.49 -1.42
N GLY A 106 11.11 -4.73 -1.86
CA GLY A 106 10.48 -5.90 -1.26
C GLY A 106 10.98 -6.20 0.15
N PHE A 107 12.25 -5.89 0.44
CA PHE A 107 12.83 -6.09 1.77
C PHE A 107 12.22 -5.13 2.78
N GLY A 108 12.20 -3.83 2.48
CA GLY A 108 11.59 -2.83 3.36
C GLY A 108 10.10 -3.09 3.57
N CYS A 109 9.39 -3.52 2.52
CA CYS A 109 7.99 -3.93 2.62
C CYS A 109 7.83 -5.10 3.60
N ALA A 110 8.64 -6.16 3.46
CA ALA A 110 8.60 -7.30 4.35
C ALA A 110 8.91 -6.94 5.81
N SER A 111 9.99 -6.20 6.05
CA SER A 111 10.39 -5.81 7.41
C SER A 111 9.32 -4.96 8.09
N LEU A 112 8.68 -4.06 7.34
CA LEU A 112 7.57 -3.26 7.84
C LEU A 112 6.34 -4.11 8.18
N LEU A 113 5.96 -5.05 7.30
CA LEU A 113 4.84 -5.96 7.58
C LEU A 113 5.10 -6.83 8.82
N VAL A 114 6.35 -7.29 9.03
CA VAL A 114 6.73 -8.03 10.24
C VAL A 114 6.52 -7.17 11.49
N GLU A 115 6.97 -5.92 11.47
CA GLU A 115 6.81 -5.02 12.60
C GLU A 115 5.34 -4.66 12.86
N ILE A 116 4.54 -4.45 11.80
CA ILE A 116 3.08 -4.22 11.94
C ILE A 116 2.40 -5.43 12.59
N HIS A 117 2.68 -6.65 12.10
CA HIS A 117 2.09 -7.87 12.68
C HIS A 117 2.45 -8.01 14.17
N LYS A 118 3.73 -7.80 14.51
CA LYS A 118 4.20 -7.89 15.91
C LYS A 118 3.52 -6.87 16.83
N MET A 119 3.23 -5.66 16.33
CA MET A 119 2.64 -4.60 17.16
C MET A 119 1.12 -4.74 17.31
N ARG A 120 0.42 -5.16 16.24
CA ARG A 120 -1.05 -5.07 16.17
C ARG A 120 -1.76 -6.29 15.58
N GLY A 121 -1.04 -7.21 14.95
CA GLY A 121 -1.62 -8.34 14.25
C GLY A 121 -2.07 -9.46 15.18
N TYR A 122 -3.21 -10.08 14.88
CA TYR A 122 -3.58 -11.32 15.55
C TYR A 122 -2.67 -12.47 15.08
N ALA A 123 -2.35 -13.41 15.96
CA ALA A 123 -1.51 -14.56 15.60
C ALA A 123 -2.06 -15.36 14.41
N ALA A 124 -3.40 -15.43 14.31
CA ALA A 124 -4.11 -16.11 13.23
C ALA A 124 -4.07 -15.37 11.88
N GLU A 125 -3.52 -14.15 11.81
CA GLU A 125 -3.49 -13.33 10.60
C GLU A 125 -2.09 -13.19 10.00
N VAL A 126 -1.07 -13.82 10.61
CA VAL A 126 0.34 -13.66 10.23
C VAL A 126 0.61 -13.91 8.74
N ASP A 127 -0.12 -14.83 8.12
CA ASP A 127 -0.03 -15.15 6.69
C ASP A 127 -0.87 -14.20 5.81
N LEU A 128 -1.90 -13.54 6.35
CA LEU A 128 -2.73 -12.58 5.63
C LEU A 128 -1.94 -11.31 5.26
N PHE A 129 -1.11 -10.79 6.17
CA PHE A 129 -0.31 -9.59 5.92
C PHE A 129 0.51 -9.70 4.63
N ILE A 130 1.27 -10.80 4.49
CA ILE A 130 2.11 -10.99 3.31
C ILE A 130 1.32 -11.45 2.09
N ALA A 131 0.25 -12.22 2.27
CA ALA A 131 -0.61 -12.62 1.16
C ALA A 131 -1.24 -11.40 0.49
N GLN A 132 -1.78 -10.47 1.27
CA GLN A 132 -2.35 -9.23 0.74
C GLN A 132 -1.32 -8.42 -0.06
N ALA A 133 -0.13 -8.20 0.49
CA ALA A 133 0.92 -7.45 -0.19
C ALA A 133 1.35 -8.11 -1.52
N VAL A 134 1.58 -9.43 -1.52
CA VAL A 134 1.96 -10.17 -2.74
C VAL A 134 0.88 -10.08 -3.81
N LEU A 135 -0.39 -10.27 -3.44
CA LEU A 135 -1.50 -10.18 -4.40
C LEU A 135 -1.63 -8.79 -5.01
N GLN A 136 -1.44 -7.74 -4.21
CA GLN A 136 -1.46 -6.36 -4.71
C GLN A 136 -0.27 -6.05 -5.63
N TYR A 137 0.95 -6.49 -5.29
CA TYR A 137 2.11 -6.34 -6.19
C TYR A 137 1.91 -7.05 -7.53
N LEU A 138 1.35 -8.26 -7.52
CA LEU A 138 1.01 -8.97 -8.76
C LEU A 138 -0.04 -8.20 -9.57
N CYS A 139 -1.05 -7.60 -8.93
CA CYS A 139 -2.02 -6.74 -9.61
C CYS A 139 -1.40 -5.48 -10.26
N LEU A 140 -0.22 -5.07 -9.79
CA LEU A 140 0.58 -3.97 -10.34
C LEU A 140 1.68 -4.47 -11.30
N GLN A 141 1.69 -5.74 -11.66
CA GLN A 141 2.72 -6.37 -12.50
C GLN A 141 4.15 -6.28 -11.90
N ASN A 142 4.26 -6.07 -10.59
CA ASN A 142 5.54 -5.96 -9.90
C ASN A 142 5.98 -7.32 -9.32
N MET A 143 6.29 -8.27 -10.21
CA MET A 143 6.66 -9.64 -9.82
C MET A 143 7.91 -9.70 -8.94
N SER A 144 8.95 -8.92 -9.28
CA SER A 144 10.23 -8.94 -8.56
C SER A 144 10.05 -8.55 -7.10
N THR A 145 9.33 -7.46 -6.83
CA THR A 145 9.04 -7.01 -5.47
C THR A 145 8.12 -7.97 -4.73
N ALA A 146 7.13 -8.58 -5.41
CA ALA A 146 6.27 -9.61 -4.82
C ALA A 146 7.08 -10.81 -4.30
N GLN A 147 8.00 -11.33 -5.12
CA GLN A 147 8.86 -12.45 -4.73
C GLN A 147 9.81 -12.07 -3.58
N ALA A 148 10.46 -10.91 -3.68
CA ALA A 148 11.37 -10.42 -2.65
C ALA A 148 10.65 -10.21 -1.31
N ALA A 149 9.49 -9.56 -1.31
CA ALA A 149 8.69 -9.34 -0.11
C ALA A 149 8.26 -10.67 0.52
N PHE A 150 7.77 -11.63 -0.27
CA PHE A 150 7.37 -12.94 0.24
C PHE A 150 8.54 -13.67 0.90
N HIS A 151 9.70 -13.70 0.24
CA HIS A 151 10.89 -14.36 0.75
C HIS A 151 11.41 -13.72 2.03
N CYS A 152 11.56 -12.39 2.05
CA CYS A 152 12.03 -11.65 3.21
C CYS A 152 11.07 -11.80 4.39
N TYR A 153 9.75 -11.69 4.17
CA TYR A 153 8.77 -11.77 5.25
C TYR A 153 8.77 -13.16 5.88
N THR A 154 8.67 -14.22 5.07
CA THR A 154 8.60 -15.59 5.58
C THR A 154 9.90 -16.08 6.22
N SER A 155 11.05 -15.47 5.89
CA SER A 155 12.34 -15.78 6.51
C SER A 155 12.62 -15.01 7.80
N GLN A 156 12.08 -13.78 7.93
CA GLN A 156 12.32 -12.90 9.07
C GLN A 156 11.26 -13.00 10.16
N HIS A 157 10.03 -13.40 9.82
CA HIS A 157 8.92 -13.34 10.75
C HIS A 157 9.05 -14.38 11.89
N PRO A 158 9.07 -13.98 13.17
CA PRO A 158 9.35 -14.90 14.29
C PRO A 158 8.28 -16.00 14.45
N ASN A 159 7.04 -15.69 14.08
CA ASN A 159 5.91 -16.63 14.17
C ASN A 159 5.76 -17.55 12.95
N ILE A 160 6.63 -17.46 11.94
CA ILE A 160 6.60 -18.33 10.76
C ILE A 160 7.73 -19.35 10.88
N LYS A 161 7.36 -20.64 10.88
CA LYS A 161 8.36 -21.72 10.80
C LYS A 161 8.91 -21.79 9.37
N ARG A 162 10.19 -22.17 9.24
CA ARG A 162 10.86 -22.34 7.94
C ARG A 162 10.03 -23.21 7.00
N GLY A 163 10.01 -22.81 5.73
CA GLY A 163 9.41 -23.50 4.60
C GLY A 163 10.02 -22.93 3.31
N PRO A 164 9.46 -23.25 2.13
CA PRO A 164 8.38 -24.22 1.90
C PRO A 164 8.82 -25.69 2.11
N PRO A 165 7.89 -26.62 2.43
CA PRO A 165 6.47 -26.36 2.69
C PRO A 165 6.26 -25.68 4.05
N TYR A 166 5.31 -24.75 4.10
CA TYR A 166 4.88 -24.08 5.33
C TYR A 166 3.74 -24.87 5.99
N ILE A 167 3.58 -24.73 7.31
CA ILE A 167 2.42 -25.26 8.02
C ILE A 167 1.15 -24.48 7.64
N LEU A 168 1.30 -23.19 7.35
CA LEU A 168 0.22 -22.27 7.00
C LEU A 168 -0.19 -22.49 5.53
N PRO A 169 -1.41 -23.00 5.24
CA PRO A 169 -1.80 -23.33 3.88
C PRO A 169 -1.81 -22.12 2.94
N LEU A 170 -2.17 -20.93 3.44
CA LEU A 170 -2.16 -19.71 2.64
C LEU A 170 -0.74 -19.33 2.17
N LEU A 171 0.30 -19.55 2.98
CA LEU A 171 1.68 -19.30 2.54
C LEU A 171 2.10 -20.27 1.43
N ASN A 172 1.66 -21.53 1.50
CA ASN A 172 1.89 -22.49 0.41
C ASN A 172 1.15 -22.06 -0.87
N PHE A 173 -0.09 -21.58 -0.75
CA PHE A 173 -0.83 -21.02 -1.88
C PHE A 173 -0.06 -19.87 -2.53
N ILE A 174 0.38 -18.87 -1.75
CA ILE A 174 1.11 -17.72 -2.28
C ILE A 174 2.43 -18.14 -2.93
N TRP A 175 3.17 -19.06 -2.31
CA TRP A 175 4.41 -19.59 -2.88
C TRP A 175 4.17 -20.26 -4.24
N PHE A 176 3.17 -21.15 -4.33
CA PHE A 176 2.82 -21.81 -5.59
C PHE A 176 2.22 -20.84 -6.61
N LEU A 177 1.46 -19.84 -6.18
CA LEU A 177 0.91 -18.79 -7.04
C LEU A 177 2.04 -18.01 -7.71
N LEU A 178 3.04 -17.57 -6.96
CA LEU A 178 4.23 -16.90 -7.50
C LEU A 178 4.91 -17.76 -8.57
N LYS A 179 5.04 -19.07 -8.34
CA LYS A 179 5.62 -20.01 -9.32
C LYS A 179 4.73 -20.22 -10.55
N ALA A 180 3.41 -20.28 -10.37
CA ALA A 180 2.47 -20.42 -11.48
C ALA A 180 2.46 -19.19 -12.39
N VAL A 181 2.53 -17.99 -11.81
CA VAL A 181 2.59 -16.71 -12.55
C VAL A 181 3.94 -16.56 -13.25
N GLU A 182 5.06 -16.81 -12.56
CA GLU A 182 6.41 -16.77 -13.14
C GLU A 182 6.57 -17.72 -14.33
N SER A 183 5.94 -18.91 -14.27
CA SER A 183 6.01 -19.91 -15.33
C SER A 183 4.88 -19.84 -16.37
N GLY A 184 3.94 -18.90 -16.24
CA GLY A 184 2.80 -18.76 -17.15
C GLY A 184 1.84 -19.96 -17.19
N LYS A 185 1.84 -20.81 -16.14
CA LYS A 185 1.05 -22.05 -16.11
C LYS A 185 -0.39 -21.83 -15.66
N LEU A 186 -1.26 -21.48 -16.61
CA LEU A 186 -2.69 -21.22 -16.36
C LEU A 186 -3.42 -22.36 -15.62
N ASN A 187 -3.20 -23.61 -16.03
CA ASN A 187 -3.87 -24.75 -15.38
C ASN A 187 -3.44 -24.89 -13.91
N THR A 188 -2.16 -24.66 -13.61
CA THR A 188 -1.66 -24.64 -12.23
C THR A 188 -2.33 -23.52 -11.43
N PHE A 189 -2.43 -22.31 -11.99
CA PHE A 189 -3.14 -21.19 -11.35
C PHE A 189 -4.59 -21.54 -11.00
N LYS A 190 -5.35 -22.13 -11.94
CA LYS A 190 -6.76 -22.52 -11.72
C LYS A 190 -6.90 -23.55 -10.59
N VAL A 191 -6.10 -24.63 -10.65
CA VAL A 191 -6.12 -25.68 -9.63
C VAL A 191 -5.76 -25.12 -8.26
N LEU A 192 -4.76 -24.24 -8.17
CA LEU A 192 -4.40 -23.57 -6.91
C LEU A 192 -5.57 -22.75 -6.35
N CYS A 193 -6.24 -21.96 -7.19
CA CYS A 193 -7.39 -21.16 -6.77
C CYS A 193 -8.53 -22.04 -6.25
N GLU A 194 -8.79 -23.19 -6.87
CA GLU A 194 -9.83 -24.15 -6.44
C GLU A 194 -9.46 -24.85 -5.12
N GLN A 195 -8.25 -25.39 -5.02
CA GLN A 195 -7.84 -26.19 -3.86
C GLN A 195 -7.66 -25.37 -2.58
N TYR A 196 -7.24 -24.11 -2.71
CA TYR A 196 -6.97 -23.23 -1.57
C TYR A 196 -8.15 -22.30 -1.22
N GLN A 197 -9.35 -22.53 -1.76
CA GLN A 197 -10.55 -21.72 -1.45
C GLN A 197 -10.76 -21.44 0.05
N PRO A 198 -10.61 -22.40 0.98
CA PRO A 198 -10.77 -22.14 2.41
C PRO A 198 -9.76 -21.12 2.97
N SER A 199 -8.54 -21.10 2.43
CA SER A 199 -7.51 -20.14 2.82
C SER A 199 -7.69 -18.79 2.14
N ILE A 200 -8.10 -18.78 0.87
CA ILE A 200 -8.34 -17.57 0.07
C ILE A 200 -9.51 -16.77 0.65
N LYS A 201 -10.62 -17.45 1.00
CA LYS A 201 -11.83 -16.80 1.52
C LYS A 201 -11.70 -16.21 2.93
N ARG A 202 -10.54 -16.35 3.59
CA ARG A 202 -10.27 -15.68 4.87
C ARG A 202 -10.23 -14.16 4.74
N ASP A 203 -9.87 -13.64 3.55
CA ASP A 203 -9.98 -12.23 3.21
C ASP A 203 -10.95 -12.07 2.03
N PRO A 204 -12.06 -11.31 2.19
CA PRO A 204 -13.04 -11.09 1.14
C PRO A 204 -12.50 -10.44 -0.15
N SER A 205 -11.36 -9.75 -0.09
CA SER A 205 -10.75 -9.05 -1.23
C SER A 205 -9.87 -9.94 -2.12
N TYR A 206 -9.43 -11.10 -1.61
CA TYR A 206 -8.52 -11.98 -2.36
C TYR A 206 -9.09 -12.53 -3.66
N PRO A 207 -10.37 -12.95 -3.74
CA PRO A 207 -10.97 -13.37 -5.00
C PRO A 207 -10.88 -12.29 -6.09
N ASP A 208 -11.04 -11.01 -5.75
CA ASP A 208 -10.97 -9.91 -6.71
C ASP A 208 -9.54 -9.67 -7.21
N TYR A 209 -8.54 -9.75 -6.31
CA TYR A 209 -7.14 -9.72 -6.72
C TYR A 209 -6.81 -10.89 -7.64
N LEU A 210 -7.28 -12.11 -7.32
CA LEU A 210 -7.01 -13.29 -8.15
C LEU A 210 -7.69 -13.21 -9.51
N ASN A 211 -8.89 -12.64 -9.61
CA ASN A 211 -9.54 -12.35 -10.89
C ASN A 211 -8.67 -11.39 -11.73
N LYS A 212 -8.16 -10.32 -11.11
CA LYS A 212 -7.28 -9.35 -11.77
C LYS A 212 -5.94 -9.97 -12.20
N ILE A 213 -5.32 -10.77 -11.36
CA ILE A 213 -4.10 -11.52 -11.68
C ILE A 213 -4.35 -12.51 -12.83
N GLY A 214 -5.49 -13.23 -12.77
CA GLY A 214 -5.99 -14.12 -13.81
C GLY A 214 -6.07 -13.45 -15.17
N HIS A 215 -6.61 -12.23 -15.18
CA HIS A 215 -6.71 -11.39 -16.37
C HIS A 215 -5.34 -10.93 -16.88
N ILE A 216 -4.51 -10.36 -16.00
CA ILE A 216 -3.22 -9.76 -16.35
C ILE A 216 -2.23 -10.80 -16.90
N PHE A 217 -2.08 -11.93 -16.22
CA PHE A 217 -1.00 -12.89 -16.52
C PHE A 217 -1.45 -14.06 -17.39
N PHE A 218 -2.75 -14.35 -17.47
CA PHE A 218 -3.26 -15.52 -18.19
C PHE A 218 -4.38 -15.19 -19.19
N GLY A 219 -4.75 -13.92 -19.35
CA GLY A 219 -5.77 -13.50 -20.31
C GLY A 219 -7.19 -13.98 -19.98
N ILE A 220 -7.47 -14.35 -18.73
CA ILE A 220 -8.81 -14.76 -18.32
C ILE A 220 -9.74 -13.53 -18.38
N PRO A 221 -10.91 -13.59 -19.03
CA PRO A 221 -11.88 -12.50 -19.00
C PRO A 221 -12.35 -12.22 -17.57
N LEU A 222 -12.42 -10.96 -17.17
CA LEU A 222 -12.97 -10.59 -15.87
C LEU A 222 -14.46 -10.97 -15.80
N PRO A 223 -14.94 -11.46 -14.65
CA PRO A 223 -16.39 -11.66 -14.44
C PRO A 223 -17.13 -10.36 -14.72
N ARG A 224 -18.27 -10.43 -15.44
CA ARG A 224 -19.13 -9.26 -15.63
C ARG A 224 -19.58 -8.79 -14.25
N ALA A 225 -19.38 -7.50 -13.95
CA ALA A 225 -19.92 -6.89 -12.74
C ALA A 225 -21.44 -7.15 -12.72
N GLN A 226 -21.92 -7.89 -11.72
CA GLN A 226 -23.35 -7.97 -11.48
C GLN A 226 -23.81 -6.55 -11.12
N PRO A 227 -24.88 -6.02 -11.75
CA PRO A 227 -25.45 -4.75 -11.32
C PRO A 227 -25.81 -4.90 -9.85
N GLN A 228 -25.17 -4.10 -8.99
CA GLN A 228 -25.58 -3.98 -7.60
C GLN A 228 -27.04 -3.57 -7.62
N GLY A 229 -27.91 -4.47 -7.14
CA GLY A 229 -29.34 -4.24 -7.06
C GLY A 229 -29.61 -2.94 -6.31
N LEU A 230 -30.50 -2.14 -6.90
CA LEU A 230 -31.12 -0.93 -6.33
C LEU A 230 -31.71 -1.19 -4.94
#